data_AF-A0A8D8W5I3-F1
#
_entry.id   AF-A0A8D8W5I3-F1
#
_cell.length_a   1.000
_cell.length_b   1.000
_cell.length_c   1.000
_cell.angle_alpha   90.00
_cell.angle_beta   90.00
_cell.angle_gamma   90.00
#
_symmetry.space_group_name_H-M   'P 1'
#
loop_
_entity.id
_entity.type
_entity.pdbx_description
1 polymer ?
#
loop_
_entity_poly.entity_id
_entity_poly.type
_entity_poly.pdbx_seq_one_letter_code
_entity_poly.pdbx_strand_id
1 'polypeptide(L)'
;AGGAFSGIENFVFDRISKETSFIDKAVSTNNILFETNTEDLINFGIIPEFLGRLPILAKFKELNEFELIYILTKPKNSLLKQFCYLFLIEGIEIKFTFDSIKEIAKIAVNKKIGA
;
A
#
# COMPACT_ATOMS: atom_id res chain seq x y z
N ALA A 1 8.93 13.84 -1.78
CA ALA A 1 9.34 12.84 -0.79
C ALA A 1 8.16 11.92 -0.51
N GLY A 2 8.39 10.63 -0.29
CA GLY A 2 7.33 9.66 0.05
C GLY A 2 7.67 8.94 1.36
N GLY A 3 6.66 8.41 2.04
CA GLY A 3 6.82 7.70 3.30
C GLY A 3 5.58 6.85 3.60
N ALA A 4 5.70 5.89 4.52
CA ALA A 4 4.61 4.99 4.88
C ALA A 4 3.64 5.61 5.91
N PHE A 5 4.05 6.67 6.62
CA PHE A 5 3.24 7.44 7.59
C PHE A 5 2.31 6.57 8.47
N SER A 6 2.83 5.47 9.02
CA SER A 6 2.04 4.53 9.82
C SER A 6 1.44 5.22 11.04
N GLY A 7 0.13 5.05 11.25
CA GLY A 7 -0.60 5.65 12.37
C GLY A 7 -1.17 7.03 12.07
N ILE A 8 -0.95 7.58 10.86
CA ILE A 8 -1.61 8.82 10.44
C ILE A 8 -3.14 8.67 10.41
N GLU A 9 -3.64 7.46 10.21
CA GLU A 9 -5.07 7.15 10.18
C GLU A 9 -5.76 7.55 11.49
N ASN A 10 -5.07 7.48 12.63
CA ASN A 10 -5.60 7.86 13.93
C ASN A 10 -5.88 9.36 14.01
N PHE A 11 -4.97 10.19 13.49
CA PHE A 11 -5.15 11.65 13.48
C PHE A 11 -6.29 12.08 12.55
N VAL A 12 -6.40 11.42 11.39
CA VAL A 12 -7.51 11.63 10.46
C VAL A 12 -8.84 11.25 11.11
N PHE A 13 -8.88 10.09 11.78
CA PHE A 13 -10.06 9.61 12.51
C PHE A 13 -10.47 10.56 13.64
N ASP A 14 -9.51 11.04 14.43
CA ASP A 14 -9.74 11.97 15.52
C ASP A 14 -10.30 13.31 15.03
N ARG A 15 -9.88 13.79 13.85
CA ARG A 15 -10.45 14.99 13.25
C ARG A 15 -11.90 14.76 12.80
N ILE A 16 -12.12 13.72 12.00
CA ILE A 16 -13.46 13.41 11.45
C ILE A 16 -14.47 13.19 12.58
N SER A 17 -14.08 12.44 13.62
CA SER A 17 -14.95 12.15 14.76
C SER A 17 -15.29 13.38 15.62
N LYS A 18 -14.43 14.42 15.63
CA LYS A 18 -14.71 15.70 16.31
C LYS A 18 -15.66 16.59 15.52
N GLU A 19 -15.60 16.56 14.19
CA GLU A 19 -16.44 17.40 13.33
C GLU A 19 -17.90 16.90 13.23
N THR A 20 -18.12 15.58 13.30
CA THR A 20 -19.46 14.99 13.20
C THR A 20 -19.96 14.51 14.56
N SER A 21 -20.76 15.32 15.25
CA SER A 21 -21.33 14.93 16.56
C SER A 21 -22.38 13.81 16.50
N PHE A 22 -22.83 13.39 15.32
CA PHE A 22 -23.87 12.37 15.16
C PHE A 22 -23.67 11.55 13.86
N ILE A 23 -23.63 10.22 14.02
CA ILE A 23 -23.94 9.16 13.03
C ILE A 23 -22.77 8.59 12.17
N ASP A 24 -22.77 7.25 12.17
CA ASP A 24 -22.09 6.24 11.35
C ASP A 24 -20.58 5.98 11.52
N LYS A 25 -20.32 5.09 12.49
CA LYS A 25 -19.14 4.22 12.68
C LYS A 25 -18.75 3.35 11.46
N ALA A 26 -19.24 3.67 10.26
CA ALA A 26 -19.08 2.89 9.03
C ALA A 26 -18.14 3.55 8.02
N VAL A 27 -17.30 4.50 8.44
CA VAL A 27 -16.16 4.91 7.61
C VAL A 27 -15.20 3.73 7.54
N SER A 28 -15.32 2.96 6.47
CA SER A 28 -14.44 1.84 6.17
C SER A 28 -12.99 2.31 6.29
N THR A 29 -12.23 1.69 7.19
CA THR A 29 -10.80 1.94 7.42
C THR A 29 -9.99 2.00 6.13
N ASN A 30 -10.42 1.27 5.09
CA ASN A 30 -9.77 1.22 3.78
C ASN A 30 -9.70 2.56 3.02
N ASN A 31 -10.55 3.54 3.34
CA ASN A 31 -10.55 4.85 2.66
C ASN A 31 -10.13 6.02 3.55
N ILE A 32 -9.84 5.79 4.84
CA ILE A 32 -9.56 6.89 5.76
C ILE A 32 -8.30 7.67 5.37
N LEU A 33 -7.32 6.99 4.78
CA LEU A 33 -6.12 7.62 4.24
C LEU A 33 -6.44 8.61 3.11
N PHE A 34 -7.49 8.35 2.31
CA PHE A 34 -7.92 9.26 1.25
C PHE A 34 -8.55 10.55 1.76
N GLU A 35 -8.95 10.61 3.02
CA GLU A 35 -9.46 11.80 3.71
C GLU A 35 -8.36 12.62 4.42
N THR A 36 -7.09 12.17 4.38
CA THR A 36 -5.97 12.93 4.99
C THR A 36 -5.82 14.34 4.42
N ASN A 37 -5.72 15.33 5.30
CA ASN A 37 -5.44 16.73 4.95
C ASN A 37 -4.09 17.18 5.53
N THR A 38 -3.67 18.39 5.14
CA THR A 38 -2.41 19.01 5.58
C THR A 38 -2.33 19.15 7.10
N GLU A 39 -3.46 19.41 7.78
CA GLU A 39 -3.52 19.55 9.23
C GLU A 39 -3.18 18.24 9.96
N ASP A 40 -3.58 17.07 9.41
CA ASP A 40 -3.22 15.77 9.99
C ASP A 40 -1.72 15.52 9.88
N LEU A 41 -1.10 15.95 8.78
CA LEU A 41 0.34 15.81 8.57
C LEU A 41 1.12 16.69 9.56
N ILE A 42 0.60 17.87 9.89
CA ILE A 42 1.17 18.74 10.92
C ILE A 42 1.04 18.09 12.30
N ASN A 43 -0.15 17.61 12.65
CA ASN A 43 -0.40 16.92 13.91
C ASN A 43 0.40 15.61 14.07
N PHE A 44 0.68 14.94 12.95
CA PHE A 44 1.56 13.77 12.88
C PHE A 44 3.04 14.12 13.13
N GLY A 45 3.43 15.39 12.94
CA GLY A 45 4.77 15.91 13.24
C GLY A 45 5.55 16.44 12.04
N ILE A 46 4.93 16.61 10.87
CA ILE A 46 5.57 17.26 9.73
C ILE A 46 5.51 18.79 9.90
N ILE A 47 6.65 19.46 9.76
CA ILE A 47 6.72 20.92 9.88
C ILE A 47 6.02 21.65 8.70
N PRO A 48 5.27 22.74 8.96
CA PRO A 48 4.52 23.46 7.92
C PRO A 48 5.38 23.99 6.76
N GLU A 49 6.60 24.43 7.02
CA GLU A 49 7.51 24.97 5.99
C GLU A 49 7.91 23.89 4.98
N PHE A 50 8.00 22.63 5.43
CA PHE A 50 8.31 21.50 4.57
C PHE A 50 7.10 21.10 3.71
N LEU A 51 5.89 21.12 4.29
CA LEU A 51 4.64 20.90 3.54
C LEU A 51 4.42 21.99 2.49
N GLY A 52 4.76 23.24 2.78
CA GLY A 52 4.67 24.35 1.82
C GLY A 52 5.54 24.17 0.57
N ARG A 53 6.62 23.38 0.66
CA ARG A 53 7.47 23.02 -0.49
C ARG A 53 6.97 21.80 -1.27
N LEU A 54 5.97 21.10 -0.74
CA LEU A 54 5.39 19.88 -1.30
C LEU A 54 3.88 20.07 -1.52
N PRO A 55 3.46 20.89 -2.50
CA PRO A 55 2.05 21.24 -2.69
C PRO A 55 1.18 20.09 -3.22
N ILE A 56 1.79 18.97 -3.60
CA ILE A 56 1.10 17.81 -4.18
C ILE A 56 1.12 16.66 -3.16
N LEU A 57 -0.07 16.25 -2.73
CA LEU A 57 -0.29 15.05 -1.92
C LEU A 57 -0.81 13.93 -2.82
N ALA A 58 -0.03 12.86 -2.94
CA ALA A 58 -0.43 11.64 -3.63
C ALA A 58 -0.57 10.50 -2.63
N LYS A 59 -1.68 9.77 -2.71
CA LYS A 59 -2.06 8.73 -1.75
C LYS A 59 -2.16 7.39 -2.47
N PHE A 60 -1.62 6.35 -1.87
CA PHE A 60 -1.59 5.01 -2.45
C PHE A 60 -2.54 4.09 -1.70
N LYS A 61 -3.12 3.14 -2.42
CA LYS A 61 -3.95 2.07 -1.85
C LYS A 61 -3.06 0.93 -1.39
N GLU A 62 -3.51 0.22 -0.35
CA GLU A 62 -2.93 -1.08 -0.03
C GLU A 62 -3.14 -2.06 -1.19
N LEU A 63 -2.16 -2.95 -1.37
CA LEU A 63 -2.18 -3.96 -2.42
C LEU A 63 -3.11 -5.11 -2.03
N ASN A 64 -4.01 -5.47 -2.95
CA ASN A 64 -4.84 -6.67 -2.83
C ASN A 64 -4.20 -7.89 -3.55
N GLU A 65 -4.82 -9.05 -3.36
CA GLU A 65 -4.35 -10.31 -3.95
C GLU A 65 -4.19 -10.23 -5.48
N PHE A 66 -5.14 -9.60 -6.18
CA PHE A 66 -5.09 -9.47 -7.64
C PHE A 66 -3.95 -8.56 -8.10
N GLU A 67 -3.71 -7.47 -7.38
CA GLU A 67 -2.61 -6.54 -7.64
C GLU A 67 -1.26 -7.20 -7.42
N LEU A 68 -1.11 -8.04 -6.38
CA LEU A 68 0.10 -8.82 -6.16
C LEU A 68 0.33 -9.86 -7.25
N ILE A 69 -0.71 -10.59 -7.68
CA ILE A 69 -0.60 -11.50 -8.83
C ILE A 69 -0.15 -10.74 -10.08
N TYR A 70 -0.72 -9.55 -10.32
CA TYR A 70 -0.30 -8.68 -11.41
C TYR A 70 1.17 -8.32 -11.30
N ILE A 71 1.63 -7.85 -10.13
CA ILE A 71 3.03 -7.45 -9.88
C ILE A 71 3.99 -8.64 -10.07
N LEU A 72 3.61 -9.85 -9.66
CA LEU A 72 4.42 -11.05 -9.82
C LEU A 72 4.56 -11.50 -11.28
N THR A 73 3.59 -11.19 -12.14
CA THR A 73 3.49 -11.79 -13.49
C THR A 73 3.68 -10.81 -14.66
N LYS A 74 3.13 -9.59 -14.57
CA LYS A 74 3.03 -8.67 -15.70
C LYS A 74 4.23 -7.75 -15.88
N PRO A 75 4.76 -7.07 -14.84
CA PRO A 75 5.89 -6.16 -14.99
C PRO A 75 7.07 -6.79 -15.71
N LYS A 76 7.81 -5.99 -16.47
CA LYS A 76 9.00 -6.46 -17.20
C LYS A 76 10.02 -7.08 -16.24
N ASN A 77 10.20 -6.46 -15.07
CA ASN A 77 11.13 -6.90 -14.03
C ASN A 77 10.39 -7.56 -12.86
N SER A 78 9.38 -8.40 -13.12
CA SER A 78 8.68 -9.09 -12.04
C SER A 78 9.54 -10.17 -11.37
N LEU A 79 9.27 -10.45 -10.09
CA LEU A 79 10.05 -11.40 -9.29
C LEU A 79 10.07 -12.81 -9.92
N LEU A 80 8.93 -13.29 -10.43
CA LEU A 80 8.86 -14.61 -11.10
C LEU A 80 9.74 -14.67 -12.34
N LYS A 81 9.79 -13.60 -13.15
CA LYS A 81 10.66 -13.56 -14.34
C LYS A 81 12.13 -13.57 -13.95
N GLN A 82 12.48 -12.84 -12.88
CA GLN A 82 13.84 -12.83 -12.34
C GLN A 82 14.25 -14.23 -11.85
N PHE A 83 13.37 -14.93 -11.11
CA PHE A 83 13.64 -16.30 -10.67
C PHE A 83 13.74 -17.29 -11.83
N CYS A 84 12.79 -17.28 -12.77
CA CYS A 84 12.87 -18.13 -13.96
C CYS A 84 14.18 -17.91 -14.72
N TYR A 85 14.63 -16.67 -14.88
CA TYR A 85 15.90 -16.35 -15.52
C TYR A 85 17.11 -16.84 -14.70
N LEU A 86 17.10 -16.66 -13.38
CA LEU A 86 18.17 -17.12 -12.50
C LEU A 86 18.38 -18.64 -12.60
N PHE A 87 17.29 -19.42 -12.59
CA PHE A 87 17.39 -20.87 -12.75
C PHE A 87 17.74 -21.29 -14.18
N LEU A 88 17.32 -20.53 -15.18
CA LEU A 88 17.67 -20.80 -16.58
C LEU A 88 19.19 -20.67 -16.81
N ILE A 89 19.87 -19.76 -16.12
CA ILE A 89 21.33 -19.63 -16.16
C ILE A 89 22.02 -20.92 -15.68
N GLU A 90 21.42 -21.60 -14.71
CA GLU A 90 21.87 -22.91 -14.21
C GLU A 90 21.37 -24.10 -15.06
N GLY A 91 20.72 -23.82 -16.20
CA GLY A 91 20.18 -24.83 -17.11
C GLY A 91 18.86 -25.47 -16.63
N ILE A 92 18.18 -24.88 -15.64
CA ILE A 92 16.94 -25.40 -15.05
C ILE A 92 15.74 -24.57 -15.53
N GLU A 93 14.75 -25.22 -16.16
CA GLU A 93 13.48 -24.57 -16.53
C GLU A 93 12.45 -24.70 -15.39
N ILE A 94 12.05 -23.58 -14.81
CA ILE A 94 11.00 -23.53 -13.77
C ILE A 94 9.73 -22.88 -14.32
N LYS A 95 8.58 -23.51 -14.04
CA LYS A 95 7.25 -22.98 -14.36
C LYS A 95 6.42 -22.87 -13.09
N PHE A 96 5.74 -21.75 -12.96
CA PHE A 96 4.78 -21.50 -11.89
C PHE A 96 3.36 -21.66 -12.42
N THR A 97 2.55 -22.46 -11.74
CA THR A 97 1.13 -22.58 -12.05
C THR A 97 0.39 -21.36 -11.51
N PHE A 98 -0.74 -21.00 -12.13
CA PHE A 98 -1.55 -19.88 -11.66
C PHE A 98 -1.97 -20.03 -10.19
N ASP A 99 -2.34 -21.24 -9.77
CA ASP A 99 -2.73 -21.52 -8.38
C ASP A 99 -1.58 -21.31 -7.40
N SER A 100 -0.34 -21.65 -7.77
CA SER A 100 0.84 -21.39 -6.93
C SER A 100 1.09 -19.90 -6.74
N ILE A 101 0.92 -19.10 -7.79
CA ILE A 101 1.09 -17.64 -7.75
C ILE A 101 0.00 -17.01 -6.88
N LYS A 102 -1.23 -17.52 -6.99
CA LYS A 102 -2.36 -17.09 -6.18
C LYS A 102 -2.13 -17.34 -4.69
N GLU A 103 -1.69 -18.53 -4.32
CA GLU A 103 -1.37 -18.84 -2.91
C GLU A 103 -0.21 -18.00 -2.37
N ILE A 104 0.82 -17.73 -3.19
CA ILE A 104 1.90 -16.79 -2.82
C ILE A 104 1.35 -15.40 -2.53
N ALA A 105 0.50 -14.86 -3.41
CA ALA A 105 -0.12 -13.55 -3.22
C ALA A 105 -0.98 -13.50 -1.96
N LYS A 106 -1.78 -14.54 -1.70
CA LYS A 106 -2.61 -14.67 -0.51
C LYS A 106 -1.77 -14.69 0.78
N ILE A 107 -0.66 -15.42 0.79
CA ILE A 107 0.27 -15.44 1.93
C ILE A 107 0.86 -14.05 2.18
N ALA A 108 1.24 -13.33 1.12
CA ALA A 108 1.80 -11.98 1.23
C ALA A 108 0.79 -10.96 1.80
N VAL A 109 -0.46 -10.97 1.33
CA VAL A 109 -1.54 -10.14 1.89
C VAL A 109 -1.73 -10.43 3.38
N ASN A 110 -1.83 -11.71 3.76
CA ASN A 110 -2.07 -12.10 5.15
C ASN A 110 -0.95 -11.65 6.11
N LYS A 111 0.29 -11.57 5.61
CA LYS A 111 1.43 -11.11 6.41
C LYS A 111 1.57 -9.58 6.46
N LYS A 112 0.74 -8.82 5.73
CA LYS A 112 0.77 -7.34 5.67
C LYS A 112 2.15 -6.74 5.34
N ILE A 113 2.94 -7.43 4.52
CA ILE A 113 4.32 -7.03 4.17
C ILE A 113 4.41 -6.27 2.85
N GLY A 114 3.31 -6.15 2.09
CA GLY A 114 3.32 -5.54 0.77
C GLY A 114 3.80 -6.52 -0.32
N ALA A 115 4.36 -5.97 -1.41
CA ALA A 115 4.88 -6.69 -2.56
C ALA A 115 6.34 -7.12 -2.41
#